data_AF-A0A2E0YUY5-F1
#
_entry.id   AF-A0A2E0YUY5-F1
#
_cell.length_a   1.000
_cell.length_b   1.000
_cell.length_c   1.000
_cell.angle_alpha   90.00
_cell.angle_beta   90.00
_cell.angle_gamma   90.00
#
_symmetry.space_group_name_H-M   'P 1'
#
loop_
_entity.id
_entity.type
_entity.pdbx_description
1 polymer ?
#
loop_
_entity_poly.entity_id
_entity_poly.type
_entity_poly.pdbx_seq_one_letter_code
_entity_poly.pdbx_strand_id
1 'polypeptide(L)'
;MVVSDKPAGQAPVAGAHRFIIYQYGKVGSTSLSAALDQLPGAQASATHFLGEKAFREVFDRLLDPRTPQYFFEHESGQLFRNLRIHRQFLRRDTDPGALTVVSLAREPFDWFRSAFAQDIRQHLEMLRAMLARRGIDCADDGETVTAGLEMLLERLVAAIHLCGDLDRMCADDRRALLRKDLEHAGRADFRQFMYFLHLFLRPHIWFRNHFLQVLGFELGEMEQVEDAVYRRRQDWGSTYVLKYESLQDAARWMLADLGVDELLALPQANISADKPLSQEIRRAFASPQAAALRRLCHSADTRFLGYAQARE
;
A
#
# COMPACT_ATOMS: atom_id res chain seq x y z
N MET A 1 2.06 -6.21 45.98
CA MET A 1 1.09 -6.63 44.95
C MET A 1 -0.17 -5.82 45.16
N VAL A 2 -0.27 -4.68 44.48
CA VAL A 2 -1.47 -3.85 44.40
C VAL A 2 -1.59 -3.54 42.92
N VAL A 3 -2.52 -4.24 42.27
CA VAL A 3 -2.90 -4.00 40.88
C VAL A 3 -3.78 -2.76 40.91
N SER A 4 -3.26 -1.64 40.40
CA SER A 4 -4.03 -0.42 40.23
C SER A 4 -4.62 -0.44 38.83
N ASP A 5 -5.91 -0.78 38.75
CA ASP A 5 -6.75 -0.50 37.59
C ASP A 5 -6.78 1.01 37.36
N LYS A 6 -6.10 1.49 36.31
CA LYS A 6 -6.36 2.82 35.76
C LYS A 6 -7.46 2.69 34.71
N PRO A 7 -8.54 3.49 34.77
CA PRO A 7 -9.56 3.46 33.75
C PRO A 7 -8.99 3.99 32.43
N ALA A 8 -9.17 3.19 31.37
CA ALA A 8 -8.96 3.61 29.99
C ALA A 8 -10.06 4.60 29.59
N GLY A 9 -9.67 5.73 29.01
CA GLY A 9 -10.59 6.72 28.44
C GLY A 9 -10.48 8.09 29.10
N GLN A 10 -9.44 8.84 28.78
CA GLN A 10 -9.54 10.30 28.77
C GLN A 10 -9.89 10.71 27.34
N ALA A 11 -11.06 11.33 27.18
CA ALA A 11 -11.41 12.06 25.97
C ALA A 11 -10.31 13.08 25.64
N PRO A 12 -9.96 13.29 24.36
CA PRO A 12 -8.98 14.32 24.04
C PRO A 12 -9.54 15.68 24.47
N VAL A 13 -8.88 16.23 25.49
CA VAL A 13 -8.96 17.63 25.92
C VAL A 13 -8.64 18.50 24.70
N ALA A 14 -9.35 19.62 24.53
CA ALA A 14 -9.10 20.67 23.55
C ALA A 14 -7.59 21.00 23.39
N GLY A 15 -6.93 20.29 22.50
CA GLY A 15 -5.48 20.23 22.36
C GLY A 15 -5.12 19.59 21.02
N ALA A 16 -3.92 19.89 20.53
CA ALA A 16 -3.53 19.49 19.18
C ALA A 16 -3.53 17.96 19.00
N HIS A 17 -4.39 17.43 18.11
CA HIS A 17 -4.42 16.00 17.75
C HIS A 17 -3.62 15.78 16.47
N ARG A 18 -2.64 14.90 16.51
CA ARG A 18 -1.80 14.59 15.34
C ARG A 18 -2.22 13.26 14.71
N PHE A 19 -2.41 13.26 13.41
CA PHE A 19 -2.70 12.08 12.61
C PHE A 19 -1.55 11.82 11.62
N ILE A 20 -0.99 10.61 11.66
CA ILE A 20 -0.02 10.15 10.66
C ILE A 20 -0.70 9.08 9.82
N ILE A 21 -0.97 9.39 8.55
CA ILE A 21 -1.52 8.42 7.61
C ILE A 21 -0.36 7.69 6.96
N TYR A 22 -0.05 6.50 7.45
CA TYR A 22 1.08 5.68 7.01
C TYR A 22 0.61 4.55 6.11
N GLN A 23 0.78 4.68 4.78
CA GLN A 23 0.24 3.68 3.85
C GLN A 23 1.06 3.47 2.57
N TYR A 24 0.81 2.32 1.94
CA TYR A 24 1.42 1.89 0.68
C TYR A 24 0.73 2.43 -0.59
N GLY A 25 -0.47 3.02 -0.47
CA GLY A 25 -1.19 3.67 -1.58
C GLY A 25 -1.12 5.20 -1.52
N LYS A 26 -1.69 5.91 -2.51
CA LYS A 26 -1.82 7.38 -2.51
C LYS A 26 -3.25 7.88 -2.35
N VAL A 27 -4.22 7.25 -3.02
CA VAL A 27 -5.58 7.78 -3.17
C VAL A 27 -6.30 7.95 -1.82
N GLY A 28 -6.38 6.87 -1.02
CA GLY A 28 -7.08 6.93 0.27
C GLY A 28 -6.44 7.86 1.29
N SER A 29 -5.11 8.00 1.31
CA SER A 29 -4.42 8.86 2.29
C SER A 29 -4.64 10.32 2.01
N THR A 30 -4.71 10.73 0.74
CA THR A 30 -4.92 12.13 0.42
C THR A 30 -6.31 12.58 0.87
N SER A 31 -7.35 11.78 0.57
CA SER A 31 -8.70 12.08 1.01
C SER A 31 -8.84 12.07 2.53
N LEU A 32 -8.27 11.06 3.20
CA LEU A 32 -8.34 10.96 4.66
C LEU A 32 -7.54 12.09 5.34
N SER A 33 -6.32 12.38 4.89
CA SER A 33 -5.50 13.48 5.43
C SER A 33 -6.20 14.82 5.24
N ALA A 34 -6.73 15.10 4.05
CA ALA A 34 -7.40 16.36 3.75
C ALA A 34 -8.69 16.55 4.56
N ALA A 35 -9.40 15.46 4.89
CA ALA A 35 -10.59 15.52 5.73
C ALA A 35 -10.21 15.71 7.20
N LEU A 36 -9.20 14.98 7.71
CA LEU A 36 -8.73 15.12 9.09
C LEU A 36 -8.11 16.49 9.38
N ASP A 37 -7.44 17.11 8.40
CA ASP A 37 -6.91 18.47 8.50
C ASP A 37 -8.00 19.56 8.65
N GLN A 38 -9.28 19.23 8.40
CA GLN A 38 -10.39 20.17 8.59
C GLN A 38 -10.91 20.19 10.02
N LEU A 39 -10.55 19.19 10.84
CA LEU A 39 -11.01 19.10 12.22
C LEU A 39 -10.31 20.17 13.07
N PRO A 40 -11.03 20.93 13.91
CA PRO A 40 -10.43 21.95 14.77
C PRO A 40 -9.34 21.37 15.68
N GLY A 41 -8.12 21.92 15.58
CA GLY A 41 -6.98 21.47 16.39
C GLY A 41 -6.33 20.16 15.91
N ALA A 42 -6.76 19.59 14.79
CA ALA A 42 -6.09 18.43 14.20
C ALA A 42 -4.95 18.85 13.25
N GLN A 43 -3.94 18.01 13.17
CA GLN A 43 -2.91 18.05 12.12
C GLN A 43 -2.77 16.65 11.54
N ALA A 44 -3.10 16.48 10.27
CA ALA A 44 -2.92 15.26 9.53
C ALA A 44 -1.72 15.33 8.60
N SER A 45 -1.05 14.20 8.41
CA SER A 45 0.09 14.12 7.49
C SER A 45 0.18 12.73 6.90
N ALA A 46 0.12 12.65 5.57
CA ALA A 46 0.31 11.40 4.83
C ALA A 46 1.79 11.13 4.55
N THR A 47 2.21 9.88 4.75
CA THR A 47 3.56 9.42 4.46
C THR A 47 3.58 7.99 3.93
N HIS A 48 4.57 7.71 3.07
CA HIS A 48 4.75 6.39 2.44
C HIS A 48 5.98 5.65 2.98
N PHE A 49 6.79 6.30 3.80
CA PHE A 49 7.93 5.68 4.46
C PHE A 49 8.20 6.34 5.81
N LEU A 50 8.43 5.49 6.80
CA LEU A 50 8.83 5.85 8.16
C LEU A 50 9.91 4.86 8.59
N GLY A 51 10.73 5.25 9.57
CA GLY A 51 11.78 4.41 10.11
C GLY A 51 13.08 4.50 9.32
N GLU A 52 14.19 4.34 10.04
CA GLU A 52 15.54 4.55 9.52
C GLU A 52 15.85 3.74 8.26
N LYS A 53 15.42 2.45 8.23
CA LYS A 53 15.65 1.57 7.08
C LYS A 53 15.03 2.13 5.80
N ALA A 54 13.78 2.57 5.86
CA ALA A 54 13.10 3.10 4.68
C ALA A 54 13.72 4.42 4.21
N PHE A 55 14.21 5.27 5.12
CA PHE A 55 14.97 6.48 4.75
C PHE A 55 16.28 6.14 4.06
N ARG A 56 17.03 5.14 4.55
CA ARG A 56 18.27 4.67 3.91
C ARG A 56 17.99 4.16 2.51
N GLU A 57 16.96 3.33 2.32
CA GLU A 57 16.57 2.81 1.01
C GLU A 57 16.21 3.92 0.01
N VAL A 58 15.48 4.96 0.45
CA VAL A 58 15.16 6.12 -0.39
C VAL A 58 16.42 6.92 -0.70
N PHE A 59 17.29 7.15 0.28
CA PHE A 59 18.54 7.88 0.08
C PHE A 59 19.47 7.16 -0.91
N ASP A 60 19.64 5.85 -0.75
CA ASP A 60 20.43 5.02 -1.68
C ASP A 60 19.85 5.08 -3.10
N ARG A 61 18.53 5.08 -3.25
CA ARG A 61 17.87 5.21 -4.56
C ARG A 61 18.08 6.58 -5.20
N LEU A 62 18.04 7.64 -4.39
CA LEU A 62 18.29 9.01 -4.86
C LEU A 62 19.75 9.23 -5.29
N LEU A 63 20.69 8.46 -4.73
CA LEU A 63 22.10 8.48 -5.11
C LEU A 63 22.45 7.54 -6.27
N ASP A 64 21.56 6.62 -6.65
CA ASP A 64 21.80 5.71 -7.77
C ASP A 64 21.58 6.43 -9.12
N PRO A 65 22.62 6.64 -9.94
CA PRO A 65 22.49 7.32 -11.24
C PRO A 65 21.64 6.54 -12.26
N ARG A 66 21.28 5.30 -11.96
CA ARG A 66 20.41 4.46 -12.80
C ARG A 66 18.93 4.65 -12.48
N THR A 67 18.59 5.36 -11.40
CA THR A 67 17.20 5.68 -11.05
C THR A 67 16.61 6.61 -12.12
N PRO A 68 15.45 6.27 -12.73
CA PRO A 68 14.82 7.16 -13.70
C PRO A 68 14.47 8.53 -13.11
N GLN A 69 14.66 9.59 -13.88
CA GLN A 69 14.48 10.99 -13.46
C GLN A 69 13.15 11.25 -12.75
N TYR A 70 12.05 10.68 -13.26
CA TYR A 70 10.72 10.78 -12.64
C TYR A 70 10.71 10.30 -11.17
N PHE A 71 11.36 9.17 -10.87
CA PHE A 71 11.41 8.64 -9.50
C PHE A 71 12.31 9.49 -8.61
N PHE A 72 13.42 9.99 -9.15
CA PHE A 72 14.29 10.93 -8.45
C PHE A 72 13.54 12.20 -8.02
N GLU A 73 12.84 12.85 -8.95
CA GLU A 73 12.06 14.07 -8.67
C GLU A 73 10.94 13.80 -7.67
N HIS A 74 10.22 12.68 -7.85
CA HIS A 74 9.13 12.30 -6.99
C HIS A 74 9.57 12.00 -5.55
N GLU A 75 10.67 11.27 -5.36
CA GLU A 75 11.16 10.90 -4.02
C GLU A 75 11.89 12.04 -3.32
N SER A 76 12.71 12.81 -4.05
CA SER A 76 13.41 13.97 -3.49
C SER A 76 12.44 15.03 -2.97
N GLY A 77 11.35 15.29 -3.71
CA GLY A 77 10.28 16.20 -3.27
C GLY A 77 9.54 15.74 -2.01
N GLN A 78 9.57 14.45 -1.68
CA GLN A 78 8.90 13.89 -0.49
C GLN A 78 9.82 13.74 0.71
N LEU A 79 11.14 13.73 0.51
CA LEU A 79 12.12 13.39 1.54
C LEU A 79 12.01 14.31 2.76
N PHE A 80 12.01 15.63 2.57
CA PHE A 80 11.95 16.59 3.68
C PHE A 80 10.64 16.49 4.46
N ARG A 81 9.51 16.34 3.75
CA ARG A 81 8.19 16.17 4.37
C ARG A 81 8.15 14.89 5.21
N ASN A 82 8.60 13.77 4.65
CA ASN A 82 8.61 12.50 5.38
C ASN A 82 9.57 12.52 6.56
N LEU A 83 10.72 13.18 6.44
CA LEU A 83 11.66 13.37 7.56
C LEU A 83 11.01 14.15 8.71
N ARG A 84 10.25 15.21 8.39
CA ARG A 84 9.49 15.97 9.40
C ARG A 84 8.48 15.09 10.12
N ILE A 85 7.70 14.31 9.37
CA ILE A 85 6.70 13.38 9.93
C ILE A 85 7.37 12.31 10.80
N HIS A 86 8.48 11.75 10.33
CA HIS A 86 9.23 10.76 11.09
C HIS A 86 9.78 11.33 12.40
N ARG A 87 10.33 12.55 12.37
CA ARG A 87 10.78 13.25 13.59
C ARG A 87 9.61 13.50 14.56
N GLN A 88 8.42 13.83 14.06
CA GLN A 88 7.22 13.96 14.90
C GLN A 88 6.86 12.61 15.54
N PHE A 89 6.89 11.51 14.77
CA PHE A 89 6.65 10.17 15.30
C PHE A 89 7.68 9.76 16.36
N LEU A 90 8.96 10.08 16.19
CA LEU A 90 9.99 9.79 17.18
C LEU A 90 9.81 10.59 18.49
N ARG A 91 9.12 11.74 18.43
CA ARG A 91 8.83 12.59 19.58
C ARG A 91 7.48 12.30 20.23
N ARG A 92 6.79 11.23 19.84
CA ARG A 92 5.46 10.87 20.35
C ARG A 92 5.38 10.77 21.88
N ASP A 93 6.44 10.32 22.53
CA ASP A 93 6.50 10.16 24.00
C ASP A 93 6.83 11.48 24.73
N THR A 94 7.32 12.50 24.00
CA THR A 94 7.78 13.78 24.58
C THR A 94 6.91 14.97 24.22
N ASP A 95 6.22 14.92 23.08
CA ASP A 95 5.43 16.03 22.59
C ASP A 95 4.03 16.00 23.21
N PRO A 96 3.54 17.13 23.75
CA PRO A 96 2.17 17.22 24.22
C PRO A 96 1.20 17.08 23.03
N GLY A 97 0.14 16.29 23.22
CA GLY A 97 -0.92 16.09 22.24
C GLY A 97 -1.06 14.65 21.75
N ALA A 98 -2.30 14.20 21.57
CA ALA A 98 -2.62 12.86 21.13
C ALA A 98 -2.01 12.57 19.75
N LEU A 99 -1.49 11.36 19.56
CA LEU A 99 -1.02 10.86 18.27
C LEU A 99 -1.86 9.65 17.85
N THR A 100 -2.38 9.72 16.63
CA THR A 100 -3.02 8.59 15.97
C THR A 100 -2.25 8.23 14.70
N VAL A 101 -1.85 6.98 14.56
CA VAL A 101 -1.33 6.45 13.29
C VAL A 101 -2.46 5.72 12.58
N VAL A 102 -2.69 6.01 11.30
CA VAL A 102 -3.71 5.36 10.48
C VAL A 102 -3.07 4.74 9.26
N SER A 103 -3.23 3.44 9.07
CA SER A 103 -2.90 2.76 7.82
C SER A 103 -4.19 2.37 7.11
N LEU A 104 -4.13 2.26 5.78
CA LEU A 104 -5.23 1.76 4.98
C LEU A 104 -4.87 0.39 4.42
N ALA A 105 -5.83 -0.52 4.46
CA ALA A 105 -5.81 -1.78 3.76
C ALA A 105 -6.77 -1.69 2.56
N ARG A 106 -6.45 -2.38 1.48
CA ARG A 106 -7.31 -2.47 0.29
C ARG A 106 -7.24 -3.90 -0.25
N GLU A 107 -8.32 -4.35 -0.87
CA GLU A 107 -8.32 -5.62 -1.60
C GLU A 107 -7.12 -5.64 -2.56
N PRO A 108 -6.22 -6.64 -2.43
CA PRO A 108 -4.88 -6.57 -3.00
C PRO A 108 -4.88 -6.60 -4.54
N PHE A 109 -5.82 -7.32 -5.16
CA PHE A 109 -5.91 -7.41 -6.61
C PHE A 109 -6.40 -6.09 -7.22
N ASP A 110 -7.42 -5.46 -6.64
CA ASP A 110 -7.93 -4.15 -7.01
C ASP A 110 -6.93 -3.03 -6.71
N TRP A 111 -6.16 -3.17 -5.62
CA TRP A 111 -5.04 -2.27 -5.36
C TRP A 111 -3.99 -2.36 -6.47
N PHE A 112 -3.59 -3.57 -6.87
CA PHE A 112 -2.59 -3.77 -7.93
C PHE A 112 -3.06 -3.18 -9.27
N ARG A 113 -4.33 -3.43 -9.64
CA ARG A 113 -4.97 -2.82 -10.81
C ARG A 113 -4.91 -1.29 -10.75
N SER A 114 -5.28 -0.73 -9.60
CA SER A 114 -5.29 0.72 -9.39
C SER A 114 -3.89 1.33 -9.44
N ALA A 115 -2.90 0.65 -8.88
CA ALA A 115 -1.50 1.08 -8.90
C ALA A 115 -0.93 1.02 -10.32
N PHE A 116 -1.25 -0.04 -11.07
CA PHE A 116 -0.86 -0.17 -12.46
C PHE A 116 -1.43 0.97 -13.32
N ALA A 117 -2.72 1.25 -13.19
CA ALA A 117 -3.40 2.33 -13.92
C ALA A 117 -2.90 3.73 -13.53
N GLN A 118 -2.35 3.89 -12.33
CA GLN A 118 -1.87 5.20 -11.87
C GLN A 118 -0.61 5.66 -12.60
N ASP A 119 0.31 4.74 -12.89
CA ASP A 119 1.58 5.02 -13.55
C ASP A 119 1.66 4.32 -14.93
N ILE A 120 0.52 4.27 -15.64
CA ILE A 120 0.37 3.52 -16.90
C ILE A 120 1.38 3.94 -17.96
N ARG A 121 1.73 5.23 -18.05
CA ARG A 121 2.70 5.73 -19.04
C ARG A 121 4.07 5.09 -18.85
N GLN A 122 4.54 4.97 -17.61
CA GLN A 122 5.81 4.32 -17.30
C GLN A 122 5.72 2.82 -17.51
N HIS A 123 4.60 2.20 -17.11
CA HIS A 123 4.40 0.77 -17.28
C HIS A 123 4.30 0.36 -18.76
N LEU A 124 3.75 1.21 -19.62
CA LEU A 124 3.61 0.98 -21.06
C LEU A 124 4.97 0.74 -21.73
N GLU A 125 5.96 1.61 -21.47
CA GLU A 125 7.32 1.45 -22.03
C GLU A 125 7.98 0.15 -21.54
N MET A 126 7.72 -0.24 -20.30
CA MET A 126 8.20 -1.50 -19.76
C MET A 126 7.53 -2.71 -20.44
N LEU A 127 6.21 -2.67 -20.61
CA LEU A 127 5.47 -3.73 -21.32
C LEU A 127 5.93 -3.88 -22.76
N ARG A 128 6.03 -2.77 -23.51
CA ARG A 128 6.54 -2.74 -24.89
C ARG A 128 7.93 -3.39 -24.97
N ALA A 129 8.81 -3.01 -24.05
CA ALA A 129 10.15 -3.57 -23.98
C ALA A 129 10.19 -5.07 -23.63
N MET A 130 9.24 -5.57 -22.82
CA MET A 130 9.12 -7.00 -22.51
C MET A 130 8.55 -7.81 -23.69
N LEU A 131 7.58 -7.25 -24.42
CA LEU A 131 6.95 -7.87 -25.59
C LEU A 131 7.92 -7.93 -26.79
N ALA A 132 8.61 -6.84 -27.09
CA ALA A 132 9.59 -6.79 -28.18
C ALA A 132 10.71 -7.83 -28.02
N ARG A 133 11.14 -8.11 -26.77
CA ARG A 133 12.14 -9.15 -26.47
C ARG A 133 11.66 -10.57 -26.74
N ARG A 134 10.35 -10.77 -26.90
CA ARG A 134 9.71 -12.03 -27.28
C ARG A 134 9.30 -12.06 -28.75
N GLY A 135 9.68 -11.03 -29.53
CA GLY A 135 9.28 -10.91 -30.92
C GLY A 135 7.79 -10.60 -31.11
N ILE A 136 7.12 -10.10 -30.07
CA ILE A 136 5.74 -9.61 -30.17
C ILE A 136 5.80 -8.13 -30.51
N ASP A 137 5.32 -7.79 -31.70
CA ASP A 137 5.16 -6.42 -32.17
C ASP A 137 3.70 -5.99 -31.98
N CYS A 138 3.49 -4.77 -31.49
CA CYS A 138 2.16 -4.23 -31.21
C CYS A 138 1.97 -2.96 -32.03
N ALA A 139 0.83 -2.85 -32.71
CA ALA A 139 0.54 -1.72 -33.59
C ALA A 139 0.33 -0.42 -32.80
N ASP A 140 -0.20 -0.51 -31.58
CA ASP A 140 -0.48 0.65 -30.74
C ASP A 140 -0.32 0.38 -29.23
N ASP A 141 -0.54 1.44 -28.44
CA ASP A 141 -0.47 1.41 -26.98
C ASP A 141 -1.52 0.48 -26.35
N GLY A 142 -2.70 0.36 -26.96
CA GLY A 142 -3.80 -0.47 -26.45
C GLY A 142 -3.51 -1.96 -26.62
N GLU A 143 -2.98 -2.37 -27.77
CA GLU A 143 -2.47 -3.71 -28.01
C GLU A 143 -1.30 -4.04 -27.06
N THR A 144 -0.38 -3.08 -26.86
CA THR A 144 0.74 -3.21 -25.92
C THR A 144 0.24 -3.49 -24.50
N VAL A 145 -0.78 -2.76 -24.04
CA VAL A 145 -1.37 -2.97 -22.70
C VAL A 145 -2.07 -4.32 -22.63
N THR A 146 -2.84 -4.70 -23.65
CA THR A 146 -3.63 -5.93 -23.65
C THR A 146 -2.71 -7.16 -23.61
N ALA A 147 -1.79 -7.29 -24.58
CA ALA A 147 -0.86 -8.41 -24.64
C ALA A 147 0.15 -8.39 -23.48
N GLY A 148 0.62 -7.20 -23.10
CA GLY A 148 1.60 -7.05 -22.03
C GLY A 148 1.04 -7.41 -20.65
N LEU A 149 -0.20 -7.00 -20.34
CA LEU A 149 -0.85 -7.39 -19.09
C LEU A 149 -1.21 -8.87 -19.07
N GLU A 150 -1.68 -9.45 -20.17
CA GLU A 150 -1.96 -10.88 -20.24
C GLU A 150 -0.70 -11.71 -19.89
N MET A 151 0.41 -11.44 -20.59
CA MET A 151 1.71 -12.06 -20.30
C MET A 151 2.15 -11.81 -18.85
N LEU A 152 1.99 -10.58 -18.35
CA LEU A 152 2.41 -10.25 -16.98
C LEU A 152 1.61 -11.04 -15.94
N LEU A 153 0.28 -11.08 -16.08
CA LEU A 153 -0.61 -11.78 -15.14
C LEU A 153 -0.33 -13.29 -15.14
N GLU A 154 -0.13 -13.89 -16.31
CA GLU A 154 0.27 -15.30 -16.42
C GLU A 154 1.60 -15.58 -15.71
N ARG A 155 2.60 -14.71 -15.91
CA ARG A 155 3.90 -14.85 -15.23
C ARG A 155 3.82 -14.65 -13.73
N LEU A 156 2.91 -13.81 -13.23
CA LEU A 156 2.65 -13.67 -11.79
C LEU A 156 2.04 -14.96 -11.21
N VAL A 157 1.08 -15.58 -11.92
CA VAL A 157 0.52 -16.88 -11.54
C VAL A 157 1.61 -17.96 -11.50
N ALA A 158 2.43 -18.05 -12.56
CA ALA A 158 3.54 -19.00 -12.61
C ALA A 158 4.55 -18.77 -11.48
N ALA A 159 4.87 -17.51 -11.17
CA ALA A 159 5.79 -17.17 -10.08
C ALA A 159 5.26 -17.61 -8.70
N ILE A 160 3.96 -17.44 -8.44
CA ILE A 160 3.34 -17.91 -7.19
C ILE A 160 3.43 -19.44 -7.11
N HIS A 161 3.09 -20.15 -8.18
CA HIS A 161 3.18 -21.61 -8.20
C HIS A 161 4.60 -22.14 -8.01
N LEU A 162 5.60 -21.50 -8.63
CA LEU A 162 7.01 -21.85 -8.42
C LEU A 162 7.44 -21.68 -6.96
N CYS A 163 6.95 -20.64 -6.28
CA CYS A 163 7.19 -20.42 -4.85
C CYS A 163 6.33 -21.33 -3.95
N GLY A 164 5.40 -22.09 -4.50
CA GLY A 164 4.41 -22.91 -3.80
C GLY A 164 3.12 -22.14 -3.48
N ASP A 165 3.25 -20.99 -2.82
CA ASP A 165 2.12 -20.10 -2.51
C ASP A 165 2.58 -18.64 -2.34
N LEU A 166 1.61 -17.75 -2.13
CA LEU A 166 1.89 -16.32 -2.00
C LEU A 166 2.66 -15.98 -0.70
N ASP A 167 2.41 -16.71 0.38
CA ASP A 167 3.06 -16.47 1.67
C ASP A 167 4.56 -16.79 1.61
N ARG A 168 4.91 -17.92 0.99
CA ARG A 168 6.30 -18.30 0.68
C ARG A 168 6.96 -17.31 -0.26
N MET A 169 6.26 -16.90 -1.33
CA MET A 169 6.79 -15.87 -2.24
C MET A 169 7.08 -14.54 -1.53
N CYS A 170 6.31 -14.21 -0.50
CA CYS A 170 6.54 -13.04 0.33
C CYS A 170 7.72 -13.25 1.29
N ALA A 171 7.91 -14.45 1.87
CA ALA A 171 8.88 -14.73 2.93
C ALA A 171 10.32 -14.98 2.43
N ASP A 172 10.48 -15.64 1.29
CA ASP A 172 11.79 -16.12 0.83
C ASP A 172 12.47 -15.14 -0.15
N ASP A 173 13.79 -15.30 -0.33
CA ASP A 173 14.49 -14.72 -1.50
C ASP A 173 14.12 -15.47 -2.78
N ARG A 174 12.94 -15.11 -3.31
CA ARG A 174 12.40 -15.62 -4.58
C ARG A 174 13.27 -15.32 -5.79
N ARG A 175 14.24 -14.40 -5.71
CA ARG A 175 14.93 -13.89 -6.90
C ARG A 175 15.75 -14.97 -7.58
N ALA A 176 16.48 -15.79 -6.82
CA ALA A 176 17.32 -16.85 -7.37
C ALA A 176 16.46 -17.93 -8.04
N LEU A 177 15.39 -18.37 -7.37
CA LEU A 177 14.42 -19.34 -7.88
C LEU A 177 13.76 -18.85 -9.17
N LEU A 178 13.17 -17.66 -9.15
CA LEU A 178 12.49 -17.09 -10.32
C LEU A 178 13.46 -16.82 -11.47
N ARG A 179 14.73 -16.46 -11.19
CA ARG A 179 15.72 -16.25 -12.25
C ARG A 179 16.10 -17.56 -12.96
N LYS A 180 15.99 -18.69 -12.27
CA LYS A 180 16.35 -20.00 -12.79
C LYS A 180 15.18 -20.64 -13.53
N ASP A 181 14.00 -20.64 -12.91
CA ASP A 181 12.90 -21.51 -13.31
C ASP A 181 11.69 -20.76 -13.91
N LEU A 182 11.62 -19.43 -13.80
CA LEU A 182 10.57 -18.64 -14.47
C LEU A 182 11.03 -18.23 -15.88
N GLU A 183 10.16 -18.43 -16.86
CA GLU A 183 10.44 -18.02 -18.24
C GLU A 183 10.67 -16.49 -18.36
N HIS A 184 11.78 -16.13 -19.02
CA HIS A 184 12.11 -14.74 -19.30
C HIS A 184 13.05 -14.59 -20.51
N ALA A 185 12.92 -13.48 -21.24
CA ALA A 185 13.77 -13.14 -22.40
C ALA A 185 15.06 -12.40 -21.97
N GLY A 186 15.86 -13.07 -21.14
CA GLY A 186 17.14 -12.55 -20.62
C GLY A 186 17.02 -11.59 -19.42
N ARG A 187 18.18 -11.02 -19.03
CA ARG A 187 18.32 -10.24 -17.77
C ARG A 187 17.47 -8.96 -17.74
N ALA A 188 17.29 -8.30 -18.88
CA ALA A 188 16.52 -7.07 -18.95
C ALA A 188 15.02 -7.31 -18.70
N ASP A 189 14.44 -8.31 -19.38
CA ASP A 189 13.05 -8.73 -19.17
C ASP A 189 12.83 -9.20 -17.72
N PHE A 190 13.73 -10.02 -17.18
CA PHE A 190 13.62 -10.46 -15.79
C PHE A 190 13.60 -9.27 -14.81
N ARG A 191 14.41 -8.23 -15.02
CA ARG A 191 14.39 -7.03 -14.17
C ARG A 191 13.05 -6.28 -14.26
N GLN A 192 12.46 -6.18 -15.45
CA GLN A 192 11.16 -5.53 -15.65
C GLN A 192 10.04 -6.33 -14.99
N PHE A 193 10.05 -7.67 -15.14
CA PHE A 193 9.14 -8.54 -14.41
C PHE A 193 9.28 -8.38 -12.90
N MET A 194 10.51 -8.38 -12.36
CA MET A 194 10.75 -8.19 -10.94
C MET A 194 10.21 -6.84 -10.42
N TYR A 195 10.22 -5.78 -11.23
CA TYR A 195 9.58 -4.52 -10.87
C TYR A 195 8.07 -4.70 -10.67
N PHE A 196 7.38 -5.31 -11.63
CA PHE A 196 5.94 -5.56 -11.53
C PHE A 196 5.59 -6.53 -10.41
N LEU A 197 6.42 -7.53 -10.17
CA LEU A 197 6.28 -8.44 -9.05
C LEU A 197 6.38 -7.70 -7.70
N HIS A 198 7.32 -6.76 -7.54
CA HIS A 198 7.39 -5.93 -6.33
C HIS A 198 6.18 -5.01 -6.19
N LEU A 199 5.64 -4.49 -7.31
CA LEU A 199 4.41 -3.72 -7.30
C LEU A 199 3.25 -4.60 -6.81
N PHE A 200 3.06 -5.77 -7.40
CA PHE A 200 2.03 -6.75 -7.02
C PHE A 200 2.13 -7.18 -5.55
N LEU A 201 3.35 -7.44 -5.06
CA LEU A 201 3.58 -7.91 -3.69
C LEU A 201 3.36 -6.85 -2.61
N ARG A 202 3.31 -5.56 -2.96
CA ARG A 202 3.27 -4.46 -2.00
C ARG A 202 2.17 -4.59 -0.93
N PRO A 203 0.89 -4.84 -1.25
CA PRO A 203 -0.16 -5.04 -0.24
C PRO A 203 0.10 -6.25 0.67
N HIS A 204 0.83 -7.27 0.20
CA HIS A 204 1.08 -8.50 0.94
C HIS A 204 2.26 -8.43 1.90
N ILE A 205 3.18 -7.49 1.67
CA ILE A 205 4.40 -7.35 2.48
C ILE A 205 4.45 -6.04 3.26
N TRP A 206 3.49 -5.12 3.05
CA TRP A 206 3.49 -3.81 3.69
C TRP A 206 3.53 -3.90 5.21
N PHE A 207 2.63 -4.69 5.80
CA PHE A 207 2.51 -4.73 7.25
C PHE A 207 3.74 -5.38 7.90
N ARG A 208 4.23 -6.48 7.32
CA ARG A 208 5.46 -7.12 7.81
C ARG A 208 6.73 -6.29 7.60
N ASN A 209 6.91 -5.69 6.43
CA ASN A 209 8.19 -5.08 6.07
C ASN A 209 8.33 -3.62 6.52
N HIS A 210 7.21 -2.91 6.70
CA HIS A 210 7.20 -1.48 6.96
C HIS A 210 6.47 -1.14 8.26
N PHE A 211 5.25 -1.64 8.43
CA PHE A 211 4.42 -1.34 9.61
C PHE A 211 5.06 -1.88 10.90
N LEU A 212 5.41 -3.17 10.94
CA LEU A 212 6.06 -3.80 12.10
C LEU A 212 7.35 -3.09 12.51
N GLN A 213 8.21 -2.73 11.55
CA GLN A 213 9.49 -2.08 11.83
C GLN A 213 9.33 -0.71 12.49
N VAL A 214 8.25 0.01 12.19
CA VAL A 214 8.03 1.37 12.69
C VAL A 214 7.23 1.36 13.96
N LEU A 215 6.20 0.52 14.02
CA LEU A 215 5.21 0.54 15.10
C LEU A 215 5.50 -0.48 16.20
N GLY A 216 6.36 -1.48 15.93
CA GLY A 216 6.83 -2.45 16.92
C GLY A 216 5.84 -3.57 17.23
N PHE A 217 4.81 -3.76 16.41
CA PHE A 217 3.85 -4.85 16.54
C PHE A 217 3.32 -5.30 15.17
N GLU A 218 2.83 -6.53 15.12
CA GLU A 218 2.27 -7.16 13.94
C GLU A 218 0.77 -6.87 13.78
N LEU A 219 0.28 -6.99 12.55
CA LEU A 219 -1.14 -6.82 12.24
C LEU A 219 -2.02 -7.81 13.03
N GLY A 220 -1.55 -9.04 13.22
CA GLY A 220 -2.25 -10.08 13.98
C GLY A 220 -2.41 -9.78 15.48
N GLU A 221 -1.68 -8.78 15.99
CA GLU A 221 -1.82 -8.32 17.38
C GLU A 221 -2.76 -7.11 17.53
N MET A 222 -3.48 -6.73 16.47
CA MET A 222 -4.50 -5.68 16.52
C MET A 222 -5.86 -6.30 16.86
N GLU A 223 -6.67 -5.57 17.63
CA GLU A 223 -8.05 -5.91 17.92
C GLU A 223 -8.92 -5.53 16.72
N GLN A 224 -9.71 -6.47 16.20
CA GLN A 224 -10.78 -6.14 15.26
C GLN A 224 -11.96 -5.58 16.06
N VAL A 225 -12.24 -4.31 15.90
CA VAL A 225 -13.29 -3.59 16.64
C VAL A 225 -14.57 -3.43 15.82
N GLU A 226 -14.44 -3.47 14.49
CA GLU A 226 -15.53 -3.53 13.51
C GLU A 226 -15.09 -4.32 12.28
N ASP A 227 -16.03 -4.68 11.40
CA ASP A 227 -15.75 -5.40 10.14
C ASP A 227 -14.65 -4.75 9.29
N ALA A 228 -14.51 -3.43 9.35
CA ALA A 228 -13.59 -2.64 8.56
C ALA A 228 -12.51 -1.89 9.36
N VAL A 229 -12.44 -2.10 10.68
CA VAL A 229 -11.55 -1.35 11.58
C VAL A 229 -10.78 -2.29 12.50
N TYR A 230 -9.47 -2.17 12.45
CA TYR A 230 -8.56 -2.79 13.41
C TYR A 230 -7.90 -1.70 14.23
N ARG A 231 -7.73 -1.93 15.52
CA ARG A 231 -7.18 -0.98 16.48
C ARG A 231 -6.10 -1.62 17.33
N ARG A 232 -5.08 -0.83 17.67
CA ARG A 232 -4.23 -1.08 18.82
C ARG A 232 -4.06 0.21 19.60
N ARG A 233 -4.19 0.13 20.92
CA ARG A 233 -3.87 1.24 21.84
C ARG A 233 -2.47 1.03 22.39
N GLN A 234 -1.71 2.11 22.50
CA GLN A 234 -0.36 2.16 23.03
C GLN A 234 -0.26 3.32 24.03
N ASP A 235 0.80 3.33 24.84
CA ASP A 235 1.02 4.37 25.85
C ASP A 235 1.07 5.79 25.24
N TRP A 236 1.53 5.90 23.99
CA TRP A 236 1.65 7.17 23.27
C TRP A 236 0.42 7.56 22.43
N GLY A 237 -0.57 6.67 22.27
CA GLY A 237 -1.73 6.92 21.42
C GLY A 237 -2.33 5.66 20.80
N SER A 238 -2.97 5.82 19.64
CA SER A 238 -3.69 4.74 18.97
C SER A 238 -3.19 4.51 17.55
N THR A 239 -3.19 3.25 17.13
CA THR A 239 -3.02 2.86 15.74
C THR A 239 -4.30 2.25 15.18
N TYR A 240 -4.71 2.66 13.99
CA TYR A 240 -5.82 2.08 13.25
C TYR A 240 -5.39 1.53 11.90
N VAL A 241 -6.02 0.44 11.48
CA VAL A 241 -6.02 -0.03 10.09
C VAL A 241 -7.47 -0.03 9.60
N LEU A 242 -7.73 0.74 8.55
CA LEU A 242 -9.07 0.89 7.96
C LEU A 242 -9.12 0.21 6.59
N LYS A 243 -10.19 -0.53 6.31
CA LYS A 243 -10.45 -1.05 4.95
C LYS A 243 -10.89 0.09 4.03
N TYR A 244 -10.22 0.22 2.89
CA TYR A 244 -10.48 1.25 1.89
C TYR A 244 -11.90 1.15 1.33
N GLU A 245 -12.42 -0.06 1.17
CA GLU A 245 -13.76 -0.34 0.63
C GLU A 245 -14.88 0.24 1.51
N SER A 246 -14.62 0.44 2.80
CA SER A 246 -15.55 0.99 3.78
C SER A 246 -14.99 2.25 4.44
N LEU A 247 -14.08 2.97 3.76
CA LEU A 247 -13.27 4.04 4.36
C LEU A 247 -14.11 5.13 5.03
N GLN A 248 -15.26 5.48 4.43
CA GLN A 248 -16.14 6.51 4.95
C GLN A 248 -16.73 6.15 6.32
N ASP A 249 -17.19 4.92 6.50
CA ASP A 249 -17.78 4.46 7.76
C ASP A 249 -16.70 4.08 8.76
N ALA A 250 -15.61 3.46 8.30
CA ALA A 250 -14.43 3.15 9.11
C ALA A 250 -13.78 4.41 9.72
N ALA A 251 -13.69 5.51 8.94
CA ALA A 251 -13.15 6.76 9.43
C ALA A 251 -14.08 7.45 10.45
N ARG A 252 -15.41 7.39 10.25
CA ARG A 252 -16.38 7.88 11.24
C ARG A 252 -16.28 7.12 12.56
N TRP A 253 -16.21 5.79 12.47
CA TRP A 253 -16.06 4.95 13.67
C TRP A 253 -14.76 5.29 14.42
N MET A 254 -13.65 5.43 13.70
CA MET A 254 -12.36 5.82 14.30
C MET A 254 -12.47 7.16 15.02
N LEU A 255 -13.11 8.17 14.42
CA LEU A 255 -13.30 9.47 15.06
C LEU A 255 -14.17 9.39 16.32
N ALA A 256 -15.25 8.60 16.28
CA ALA A 256 -16.09 8.36 17.45
C ALA A 256 -15.32 7.66 18.60
N ASP A 257 -14.47 6.67 18.31
CA ASP A 257 -13.59 6.03 19.32
C ASP A 257 -12.57 7.02 19.90
N LEU A 258 -12.19 8.05 19.13
CA LEU A 258 -11.35 9.15 19.59
C LEU A 258 -12.15 10.27 20.28
N GLY A 259 -13.46 10.15 20.43
CA GLY A 259 -14.31 11.16 21.06
C GLY A 259 -14.56 12.40 20.18
N VAL A 260 -14.43 12.27 18.87
CA VAL A 260 -14.70 13.32 17.88
C VAL A 260 -16.05 13.03 17.21
N ASP A 261 -17.09 13.78 17.59
CA ASP A 261 -18.47 13.63 17.09
C ASP A 261 -18.74 14.37 15.76
N GLU A 262 -17.68 14.74 15.03
CA GLU A 262 -17.82 15.47 13.77
C GLU A 262 -18.03 14.54 12.57
N LEU A 263 -19.02 14.86 11.74
CA LEU A 263 -19.28 14.12 10.51
C LEU A 263 -18.17 14.38 9.48
N LEU A 264 -17.26 13.42 9.34
CA LEU A 264 -16.22 13.50 8.32
C LEU A 264 -16.81 13.21 6.93
N ALA A 265 -16.72 14.15 6.00
CA ALA A 265 -16.99 13.90 4.59
C ALA A 265 -15.66 13.67 3.87
N LEU A 266 -15.43 12.45 3.36
CA LEU A 266 -14.22 12.17 2.60
C LEU A 266 -14.37 12.71 1.17
N PRO A 267 -13.46 13.59 0.69
CA PRO A 267 -13.51 14.06 -0.68
C PRO A 267 -13.30 12.87 -1.63
N GLN A 268 -14.18 12.72 -2.62
CA GLN A 268 -13.96 11.78 -3.71
C GLN A 268 -12.78 12.28 -4.55
N ALA A 269 -11.69 11.52 -4.57
CA ALA A 269 -10.52 11.82 -5.38
C ALA A 269 -10.10 10.59 -6.19
N ASN A 270 -9.61 10.82 -7.41
CA ASN A 270 -9.06 9.82 -8.34
C ASN A 270 -10.08 8.80 -8.90
N ILE A 271 -10.96 9.27 -9.78
CA ILE A 271 -11.75 8.38 -10.64
C ILE A 271 -10.80 7.74 -11.66
N SER A 272 -10.46 6.46 -11.47
CA SER A 272 -9.56 5.73 -12.38
C SER A 272 -10.10 5.58 -13.81
N ALA A 273 -11.40 5.84 -14.02
CA ALA A 273 -12.05 5.72 -15.31
C ALA A 273 -11.53 6.74 -16.34
N ASP A 274 -11.08 7.91 -15.90
CA ASP A 274 -10.66 9.00 -16.79
C ASP A 274 -9.18 8.94 -17.19
N LYS A 275 -8.46 7.90 -16.73
CA LYS A 275 -7.05 7.72 -17.06
C LYS A 275 -6.88 7.12 -18.46
N PRO A 276 -5.77 7.44 -19.17
CA PRO A 276 -5.46 6.80 -20.44
C PRO A 276 -5.45 5.28 -20.32
N LEU A 277 -5.93 4.60 -21.36
CA LEU A 277 -5.95 3.14 -21.48
C LEU A 277 -6.77 2.42 -20.38
N SER A 278 -7.69 3.13 -19.71
CA SER A 278 -8.48 2.58 -18.60
C SER A 278 -9.39 1.42 -19.03
N GLN A 279 -9.84 1.41 -20.28
CA GLN A 279 -10.69 0.34 -20.83
C GLN A 279 -9.89 -0.94 -21.06
N GLU A 280 -8.70 -0.83 -21.64
CA GLU A 280 -7.78 -1.91 -21.92
C GLU A 280 -7.32 -2.57 -20.62
N ILE A 281 -6.95 -1.75 -19.62
CA ILE A 281 -6.60 -2.25 -18.28
C ILE A 281 -7.82 -2.96 -17.66
N ARG A 282 -9.02 -2.38 -17.75
CA ARG A 282 -10.23 -3.03 -17.22
C ARG A 282 -10.49 -4.39 -17.87
N ARG A 283 -10.33 -4.49 -19.20
CA ARG A 283 -10.50 -5.74 -19.94
C ARG A 283 -9.46 -6.78 -19.53
N ALA A 284 -8.19 -6.39 -19.44
CA ALA A 284 -7.12 -7.30 -19.01
C ALA A 284 -7.35 -7.83 -17.58
N PHE A 285 -7.82 -6.99 -16.66
CA PHE A 285 -8.15 -7.39 -15.29
C PHE A 285 -9.49 -8.15 -15.16
N ALA A 286 -10.22 -8.33 -16.25
CA ALA A 286 -11.40 -9.19 -16.34
C ALA A 286 -11.10 -10.51 -17.08
N SER A 287 -9.86 -10.76 -17.48
CA SER A 287 -9.47 -11.96 -18.24
C SER A 287 -9.43 -13.23 -17.38
N PRO A 288 -9.38 -14.43 -17.99
CA PRO A 288 -9.16 -15.68 -17.26
C PRO A 288 -7.87 -15.70 -16.44
N GLN A 289 -6.78 -15.10 -16.94
CA GLN A 289 -5.51 -15.00 -16.24
C GLN A 289 -5.62 -14.08 -15.02
N ALA A 290 -6.35 -12.96 -15.14
CA ALA A 290 -6.67 -12.10 -14.02
C ALA A 290 -7.50 -12.82 -12.95
N ALA A 291 -8.51 -13.59 -13.35
CA ALA A 291 -9.30 -14.40 -12.43
C ALA A 291 -8.45 -15.48 -11.72
N ALA A 292 -7.52 -16.10 -12.44
CA ALA A 292 -6.57 -17.05 -11.87
C ALA A 292 -5.65 -16.39 -10.83
N LEU A 293 -5.07 -15.23 -11.17
CA LEU A 293 -4.23 -14.48 -10.25
C LEU A 293 -5.01 -14.02 -9.01
N ARG A 294 -6.25 -13.54 -9.19
CA ARG A 294 -7.09 -13.07 -8.09
C ARG A 294 -7.32 -14.17 -7.04
N ARG A 295 -7.57 -15.41 -7.45
CA ARG A 295 -7.72 -16.56 -6.53
C ARG A 295 -6.46 -16.84 -5.70
N LEU A 296 -5.29 -16.49 -6.22
CA LEU A 296 -4.01 -16.66 -5.55
C LEU A 296 -3.57 -15.41 -4.77
N CYS A 297 -4.30 -14.30 -4.88
CA CYS A 297 -3.93 -12.98 -4.37
C CYS A 297 -4.23 -12.81 -2.86
N HIS A 298 -3.90 -13.82 -2.06
CA HIS A 298 -4.21 -13.84 -0.63
C HIS A 298 -3.02 -14.34 0.19
N SER A 299 -2.40 -13.44 0.95
CA SER A 299 -1.38 -13.71 1.97
C SER A 299 -2.00 -13.70 3.38
N ALA A 300 -1.28 -14.20 4.38
CA ALA A 300 -1.70 -14.21 5.79
C ALA A 300 -2.26 -12.85 6.25
N ASP A 301 -1.53 -11.76 5.98
CA ASP A 301 -1.98 -10.39 6.30
C ASP A 301 -3.31 -10.05 5.63
N THR A 302 -3.46 -10.30 4.32
CA THR A 302 -4.71 -10.00 3.60
C THR A 302 -5.87 -10.89 4.04
N ARG A 303 -5.59 -12.13 4.47
CA ARG A 303 -6.61 -13.03 5.02
C ARG A 303 -7.06 -12.58 6.40
N PHE A 304 -6.14 -12.13 7.26
CA PHE A 304 -6.47 -11.50 8.54
C PHE A 304 -7.37 -10.27 8.36
N LEU A 305 -7.10 -9.49 7.30
CA LEU A 305 -7.92 -8.35 6.88
C LEU A 305 -9.26 -8.77 6.24
N GLY A 306 -9.60 -10.05 6.18
CA GLY A 306 -10.87 -10.55 5.65
C GLY A 306 -11.00 -10.51 4.12
N TYR A 307 -9.91 -10.32 3.36
CA TYR A 307 -9.96 -10.32 1.89
C TYR A 307 -9.95 -11.73 1.27
N ALA A 308 -9.73 -12.78 2.07
CA ALA A 308 -9.70 -14.18 1.60
C ALA A 308 -11.07 -14.70 1.13
N GLN A 309 -12.14 -13.97 1.44
CA GLN A 309 -13.52 -14.38 1.21
C GLN A 309 -14.29 -13.27 0.49
N ALA A 310 -14.11 -13.19 -0.83
CA ALA A 310 -15.11 -12.57 -1.68
C ALA A 310 -15.92 -13.69 -2.35
N ARG A 311 -17.18 -13.79 -1.92
CA ARG A 311 -18.25 -14.70 -2.34
C ARG A 311 -18.28 -14.93 -3.85
N GLU A 312 -18.49 -16.20 -4.25
CA GLU A 312 -19.07 -16.54 -5.56
C GLU A 312 -20.43 -15.85 -5.75
#